data_AF-A0A535N0L0-F1
#
_entry.id   AF-A0A535N0L0-F1
#
_cell.length_a   1.000
_cell.length_b   1.000
_cell.length_c   1.000
_cell.angle_alpha   90.00
_cell.angle_beta   90.00
_cell.angle_gamma   90.00
#
_symmetry.space_group_name_H-M   'P 1'
#
loop_
_entity.id
_entity.type
_entity.pdbx_description
1 polymer ?
#
loop_
_entity_poly.entity_id
_entity_poly.type
_entity_poly.pdbx_seq_one_letter_code
_entity_poly.pdbx_strand_id
1 'polypeptide(L)'
;MHAPYTKFVPSPRPVLHLRDTFGRIADDLRISVTDRCNFRCVYCMPAAGLPWLARDEVLSFEEIVRVTRVLVDDCGVRTIRLTGGEPLVRRGIEELTAMIAAIDASLDIAMTTNGILLEEKAQALKSAGLKRLNVSLDT
;
A
#
# COMPACT_ATOMS: atom_id res chain seq x y z
N MET A 1 -9.41 22.91 -17.53
CA MET A 1 -10.02 23.56 -16.34
C MET A 1 -9.91 22.56 -15.19
N HIS A 2 -8.82 22.61 -14.41
CA HIS A 2 -8.62 21.75 -13.25
C HIS A 2 -9.33 22.37 -12.04
N ALA A 3 -10.25 21.61 -11.43
CA ALA A 3 -10.88 22.02 -10.19
C ALA A 3 -9.80 22.12 -9.09
N PRO A 4 -9.79 23.18 -8.27
CA PRO A 4 -8.81 23.32 -7.22
C PRO A 4 -9.04 22.23 -6.17
N TYR A 5 -7.97 21.51 -5.83
CA TYR A 5 -7.90 20.58 -4.71
C TYR A 5 -8.43 21.27 -3.45
N THR A 6 -9.63 20.91 -3.03
CA THR A 6 -10.18 21.35 -1.75
C THR A 6 -9.26 20.83 -0.65
N LYS A 7 -8.70 21.76 0.14
CA LYS A 7 -7.95 21.42 1.34
C LYS A 7 -8.86 20.56 2.23
N PHE A 8 -8.49 19.30 2.42
CA PHE A 8 -9.13 18.43 3.40
C PHE A 8 -8.87 19.02 4.78
N VAL A 9 -9.93 19.43 5.48
CA VAL A 9 -9.87 19.91 6.85
C VAL A 9 -10.35 18.78 7.74
N PRO A 10 -9.49 18.19 8.58
CA PRO A 10 -9.93 17.14 9.51
C PRO A 10 -10.90 17.77 10.50
N SER A 11 -12.14 17.26 10.52
CA SER A 11 -13.13 17.64 11.52
C SER A 11 -13.05 16.64 12.68
N PRO A 12 -13.24 17.04 13.95
CA PRO A 12 -13.16 16.16 15.11
C PRO A 12 -14.39 15.24 15.22
N ARG A 13 -14.59 14.41 14.19
CA ARG A 13 -15.59 13.34 14.22
C ARG A 13 -15.04 12.19 15.05
N PRO A 14 -15.88 11.51 15.83
CA PRO A 14 -15.49 10.25 16.44
C PRO A 14 -15.09 9.26 15.34
N VAL A 15 -13.97 8.57 15.55
CA VAL A 15 -13.52 7.50 14.64
C VAL A 15 -14.63 6.43 14.58
N LEU A 16 -15.14 6.18 13.38
CA LEU A 16 -16.17 5.19 13.12
C LEU A 16 -15.48 3.89 12.70
N HIS A 17 -15.26 2.99 13.65
CA HIS A 17 -14.72 1.67 13.33
C HIS A 17 -15.59 0.96 12.28
N LEU A 18 -14.97 0.56 11.17
CA LEU A 18 -15.63 -0.25 10.15
C LEU A 18 -15.87 -1.65 10.70
N ARG A 19 -17.13 -1.93 11.02
CA ARG A 19 -17.58 -3.23 11.53
C ARG A 19 -18.38 -3.97 10.48
N ASP A 20 -18.02 -5.21 10.21
CA ASP A 20 -18.76 -6.07 9.29
C ASP A 20 -19.98 -6.75 9.95
N THR A 21 -20.74 -7.53 9.18
CA THR A 21 -21.94 -8.24 9.66
C THR A 21 -21.65 -9.36 10.65
N PHE A 22 -20.38 -9.78 10.79
CA PHE A 22 -19.93 -10.76 11.78
C PHE A 22 -19.34 -10.10 13.03
N GLY A 23 -19.31 -8.77 13.10
CA GLY A 23 -18.81 -8.01 14.25
C GLY A 23 -17.30 -7.77 14.26
N ARG A 24 -16.57 -8.13 13.20
CA ARG A 24 -15.12 -7.88 13.10
C ARG A 24 -14.85 -6.42 12.78
N ILE A 25 -13.75 -5.87 13.31
CA ILE A 25 -13.30 -4.50 13.02
C ILE A 25 -12.24 -4.58 11.92
N ALA A 26 -12.41 -3.82 10.85
CA ALA A 26 -11.39 -3.66 9.82
C ALA A 26 -10.39 -2.59 10.25
N ASP A 27 -9.27 -3.01 10.86
CA ASP A 27 -8.17 -2.15 11.30
C ASP A 27 -6.90 -2.30 10.43
N ASP A 28 -6.94 -3.20 9.44
CA ASP A 28 -5.88 -3.45 8.47
C ASP A 28 -6.28 -3.03 7.05
N LEU A 29 -5.31 -2.47 6.32
CA LEU A 29 -5.45 -2.08 4.92
C LEU A 29 -4.36 -2.73 4.08
N ARG A 30 -4.76 -3.60 3.15
CA ARG A 30 -3.87 -4.18 2.14
C ARG A 30 -3.96 -3.40 0.84
N ILE A 31 -2.82 -2.85 0.39
CA ILE A 31 -2.73 -2.02 -0.81
C ILE A 31 -1.92 -2.76 -1.87
N SER A 32 -2.57 -3.16 -2.96
CA SER A 32 -1.91 -3.67 -4.17
C SER A 32 -1.43 -2.49 -5.01
N VAL A 33 -0.11 -2.26 -5.06
CA VAL A 33 0.46 -1.07 -5.70
C VAL A 33 0.77 -1.26 -7.19
N THR A 34 0.71 -2.51 -7.65
CA THR A 34 1.01 -2.93 -9.02
C THR A 34 0.50 -4.35 -9.23
N ASP A 35 0.13 -4.69 -10.45
CA ASP A 35 -0.19 -6.04 -10.92
C ASP A 35 1.04 -6.78 -11.51
N ARG A 36 2.14 -6.04 -11.73
CA ARG A 36 3.38 -6.54 -12.33
C ARG A 36 4.23 -7.29 -11.32
N CYS A 37 4.88 -8.36 -11.76
CA CYS A 37 5.83 -9.14 -10.96
C CYS A 37 7.05 -9.53 -11.81
N ASN A 38 8.24 -9.53 -11.20
CA ASN A 38 9.49 -10.00 -11.81
C ASN A 38 9.68 -11.53 -11.69
N PHE A 39 8.81 -12.24 -10.95
CA PHE A 39 8.77 -13.70 -10.88
C PHE A 39 7.55 -14.29 -11.63
N ARG A 40 7.57 -15.61 -11.85
CA ARG A 40 6.49 -16.42 -12.45
C ARG A 40 6.22 -17.67 -11.60
N CYS A 41 5.84 -17.47 -10.34
CA CYS A 41 5.61 -18.57 -9.40
C CYS A 41 4.43 -19.43 -9.86
N VAL A 42 4.61 -20.76 -9.89
CA VAL A 42 3.66 -21.73 -10.48
C VAL A 42 2.25 -21.61 -9.90
N TYR A 43 2.13 -21.32 -8.60
CA TYR A 43 0.86 -21.23 -7.88
C TYR A 43 0.22 -19.82 -7.90
N CYS A 44 0.92 -18.82 -8.45
CA CYS A 44 0.50 -17.41 -8.36
C CYS A 44 0.39 -16.73 -9.73
N MET A 45 1.47 -16.75 -10.51
CA MET A 45 1.58 -16.04 -11.78
C MET A 45 1.89 -17.05 -12.88
N PRO A 46 0.91 -17.40 -13.75
CA PRO A 46 1.12 -18.37 -14.83
C PRO A 46 2.30 -18.01 -15.72
N ALA A 47 2.94 -19.00 -16.34
CA ALA A 47 4.05 -18.76 -17.27
C ALA A 47 3.67 -17.86 -18.46
N ALA A 48 2.42 -17.95 -18.92
CA ALA A 48 1.85 -17.08 -19.93
C ALA A 48 1.66 -15.61 -19.46
N GLY A 49 1.83 -15.34 -18.17
CA GLY A 49 1.53 -14.06 -17.54
C GLY A 49 0.03 -13.83 -17.37
N LEU A 50 -0.30 -12.61 -16.93
CA LEU A 50 -1.66 -12.08 -16.91
C LEU A 50 -1.74 -10.91 -17.91
N PRO A 51 -2.93 -10.47 -18.36
CA PRO A 51 -3.07 -9.18 -19.02
C PRO A 51 -2.81 -8.07 -17.99
N TRP A 52 -1.82 -7.21 -18.28
CA TRP A 52 -1.41 -6.18 -17.33
C TRP A 52 -2.35 -4.99 -17.45
N LEU A 53 -2.73 -4.41 -16.33
CA LEU A 53 -3.52 -3.18 -16.28
C LEU A 53 -2.77 -2.07 -17.02
N ALA A 54 -3.55 -1.29 -17.75
CA ALA A 54 -3.06 -0.05 -18.30
C ALA A 54 -2.68 0.90 -17.16
N ARG A 55 -1.76 1.83 -17.43
CA ARG A 55 -1.16 2.65 -16.37
C ARG A 55 -2.20 3.53 -15.66
N ASP A 56 -3.19 3.99 -16.40
CA ASP A 56 -4.32 4.82 -15.97
C ASP A 56 -5.41 4.04 -15.23
N GLU A 57 -5.39 2.69 -15.28
CA GLU A 57 -6.26 1.83 -14.48
C GLU A 57 -5.70 1.53 -13.08
N VAL A 58 -4.40 1.83 -12.85
CA VAL A 58 -3.76 1.69 -11.55
C VAL A 58 -3.81 3.02 -10.82
N LEU A 59 -4.30 3.01 -9.56
CA LEU A 59 -4.37 4.20 -8.72
C LEU A 59 -3.01 4.94 -8.67
N SER A 60 -3.09 6.25 -8.79
CA SER A 60 -1.98 7.16 -8.51
C SER A 60 -1.61 7.13 -7.02
N PHE A 61 -0.42 7.63 -6.68
CA PHE A 61 0.00 7.70 -5.28
C PHE A 61 -0.88 8.64 -4.48
N GLU A 62 -1.31 9.74 -5.09
CA GLU A 62 -2.23 10.72 -4.52
C GLU A 62 -3.58 10.09 -4.19
N GLU A 63 -4.11 9.24 -5.07
CA GLU A 63 -5.36 8.51 -4.82
C GLU A 63 -5.21 7.47 -3.71
N ILE A 64 -4.13 6.70 -3.71
CA ILE A 64 -3.83 5.73 -2.66
C ILE A 64 -3.75 6.44 -1.30
N VAL A 65 -3.00 7.53 -1.22
CA VAL A 65 -2.81 8.31 0.01
C VAL A 65 -4.12 8.96 0.47
N ARG A 66 -4.93 9.47 -0.47
CA ARG A 66 -6.25 10.02 -0.16
C ARG A 66 -7.17 8.98 0.48
N VAL A 67 -7.27 7.80 -0.11
CA VAL A 67 -8.10 6.71 0.43
C VAL A 67 -7.56 6.22 1.78
N THR A 68 -6.24 6.02 1.86
CA THR A 68 -5.56 5.60 3.10
C THR A 68 -5.82 6.59 4.23
N ARG A 69 -5.74 7.91 3.96
CA ARG A 69 -6.00 8.95 4.97
C ARG A 69 -7.43 8.88 5.51
N VAL A 70 -8.43 8.74 4.65
CA VAL A 70 -9.82 8.57 5.08
C VAL A 70 -9.97 7.34 5.99
N LEU A 71 -9.36 6.22 5.62
CA LEU A 71 -9.45 4.99 6.42
C LEU A 71 -8.72 5.08 7.76
N VAL A 72 -7.59 5.80 7.83
CA VAL A 72 -6.84 6.02 9.06
C VAL A 72 -7.57 7.00 9.98
N ASP A 73 -7.96 8.16 9.44
CA ASP A 73 -8.53 9.27 10.20
C ASP A 73 -9.97 8.97 10.64
N ASP A 74 -10.80 8.44 9.75
CA ASP A 74 -12.23 8.27 9.98
C ASP A 74 -12.63 6.83 10.35
N CYS A 75 -11.86 5.82 9.95
CA CYS A 75 -12.25 4.40 10.07
C CYS A 75 -11.43 3.58 11.08
N GLY A 76 -10.34 4.13 11.61
CA GLY A 76 -9.54 3.48 12.64
C GLY A 76 -8.54 2.44 12.12
N VAL A 77 -8.20 2.47 10.82
CA VAL A 77 -7.11 1.65 10.27
C VAL A 77 -5.78 2.07 10.90
N ARG A 78 -4.98 1.08 11.32
CA ARG A 78 -3.66 1.30 11.94
C ARG A 78 -2.55 0.47 11.32
N THR A 79 -2.89 -0.62 10.65
CA THR A 79 -1.92 -1.48 9.97
C THR A 79 -2.06 -1.34 8.46
N ILE A 80 -0.95 -1.12 7.76
CA ILE A 80 -0.93 -0.99 6.30
C ILE A 80 0.03 -2.03 5.74
N ARG A 81 -0.44 -2.80 4.75
CA ARG A 81 0.38 -3.78 4.03
C ARG A 81 0.49 -3.42 2.56
N LEU A 82 1.68 -3.01 2.14
CA LEU A 82 2.03 -2.83 0.73
C LEU A 82 2.31 -4.20 0.09
N THR A 83 1.66 -4.45 -1.04
CA THR A 83 1.77 -5.68 -1.83
C THR A 83 1.59 -5.35 -3.32
N GLY A 84 1.37 -6.36 -4.16
CA GLY A 84 1.09 -6.19 -5.58
C GLY A 84 1.06 -7.55 -6.28
N GLY A 85 1.57 -7.56 -7.51
CA GLY A 85 2.52 -8.61 -7.92
C GLY A 85 3.77 -8.50 -7.04
N GLU A 86 4.77 -7.73 -7.47
CA GLU A 86 5.95 -7.42 -6.65
C GLU A 86 6.01 -5.89 -6.36
N PRO A 87 5.80 -5.43 -5.11
CA PRO A 87 5.79 -3.99 -4.82
C PRO A 87 7.11 -3.30 -5.17
N LEU A 88 8.26 -3.98 -5.05
CA LEU A 88 9.56 -3.38 -5.36
C LEU A 88 9.76 -3.07 -6.85
N VAL A 89 8.95 -3.64 -7.76
CA VAL A 89 8.99 -3.26 -9.19
C VAL A 89 8.20 -1.97 -9.49
N ARG A 90 7.38 -1.49 -8.55
CA ARG A 90 6.68 -0.21 -8.73
C ARG A 90 7.67 0.93 -8.52
N ARG A 91 7.95 1.68 -9.60
CA ARG A 91 8.78 2.88 -9.53
C ARG A 91 8.20 3.88 -8.53
N GLY A 92 9.04 4.38 -7.62
CA GLY A 92 8.66 5.35 -6.59
C GLY A 92 7.97 4.72 -5.36
N ILE A 93 8.10 3.41 -5.14
CA ILE A 93 7.50 2.76 -3.97
C ILE A 93 7.98 3.35 -2.63
N GLU A 94 9.22 3.83 -2.58
CA GLU A 94 9.79 4.54 -1.43
C GLU A 94 9.08 5.87 -1.16
N GLU A 95 8.74 6.61 -2.22
CA GLU A 95 7.98 7.85 -2.15
C GLU A 95 6.56 7.58 -1.64
N LEU A 96 5.86 6.60 -2.21
CA LEU A 96 4.53 6.19 -1.73
C LEU A 96 4.56 5.80 -0.24
N THR A 97 5.59 5.05 0.17
CA THR A 97 5.78 4.64 1.57
C THR A 97 5.91 5.87 2.47
N ALA A 98 6.72 6.85 2.08
CA ALA A 98 6.89 8.11 2.82
C ALA A 98 5.60 8.93 2.88
N MET A 99 4.84 9.02 1.79
CA MET A 99 3.56 9.73 1.77
C MET A 99 2.54 9.08 2.72
N ILE A 100 2.52 7.75 2.81
CA ILE A 100 1.65 7.02 3.74
C ILE A 100 2.12 7.24 5.19
N ALA A 101 3.42 7.14 5.46
CA ALA A 101 3.98 7.37 6.80
C ALA A 101 3.72 8.79 7.31
N ALA A 102 3.59 9.77 6.41
CA ALA A 102 3.25 11.15 6.74
C ALA A 102 1.76 11.36 7.09
N ILE A 103 0.89 10.36 6.92
CA ILE A 103 -0.51 10.43 7.37
C ILE A 103 -0.54 10.45 8.90
N ASP A 104 0.12 9.47 9.54
CA ASP A 104 0.26 9.33 10.97
C ASP A 104 1.52 8.48 11.27
N ALA A 105 2.46 9.00 12.07
CA ALA A 105 3.71 8.34 12.39
C ALA A 105 3.55 7.03 13.18
N SER A 106 2.39 6.84 13.83
CA SER A 106 2.07 5.62 14.58
C SER A 106 1.75 4.42 13.68
N LEU A 107 1.41 4.64 12.40
CA LEU A 107 1.01 3.58 11.47
C LEU A 107 2.03 2.45 11.38
N ASP A 108 1.58 1.21 11.42
CA ASP A 108 2.43 0.05 11.19
C ASP A 108 2.42 -0.30 9.70
N ILE A 109 3.44 0.17 8.98
CA ILE A 109 3.59 -0.05 7.55
C ILE A 109 4.50 -1.26 7.34
N ALA A 110 3.92 -2.31 6.77
CA ALA A 110 4.60 -3.52 6.36
C ALA A 110 4.57 -3.68 4.83
N MET A 111 5.54 -4.39 4.27
CA MET A 111 5.57 -4.76 2.85
C MET A 111 5.78 -6.26 2.69
N THR A 112 5.06 -6.88 1.74
CA THR A 112 5.28 -8.26 1.34
C THR A 112 5.95 -8.30 -0.03
N THR A 113 7.12 -8.92 -0.12
CA THR A 113 8.00 -8.93 -1.31
C THR A 113 8.66 -10.30 -1.49
N ASN A 114 9.04 -10.66 -2.71
CA ASN A 114 9.95 -11.79 -2.97
C ASN A 114 11.40 -11.50 -2.60
N GLY A 115 11.74 -10.24 -2.31
CA GLY A 115 13.03 -9.84 -1.75
C GLY A 115 14.16 -9.57 -2.75
N ILE A 116 13.99 -9.89 -4.03
CA ILE A 116 15.11 -9.83 -5.00
C ILE A 116 15.67 -8.41 -5.22
N LEU A 117 14.85 -7.37 -4.99
CA LEU A 117 15.24 -5.96 -5.12
C LEU A 117 15.52 -5.29 -3.77
N LEU A 118 15.59 -6.05 -2.66
CA LEU A 118 15.79 -5.46 -1.34
C LEU A 118 17.19 -4.86 -1.15
N GLU A 119 18.23 -5.46 -1.73
CA GLU A 119 19.60 -4.94 -1.61
C GLU A 119 19.68 -3.47 -2.02
N GLU A 120 19.02 -3.11 -3.13
CA GLU A 120 19.00 -1.74 -3.66
C GLU A 120 18.07 -0.80 -2.89
N LYS A 121 16.99 -1.32 -2.30
CA LYS A 121 15.85 -0.50 -1.84
C LYS A 121 15.64 -0.46 -0.32
N ALA A 122 16.16 -1.44 0.43
CA ALA A 122 15.83 -1.63 1.84
C ALA A 122 16.13 -0.40 2.69
N GLN A 123 17.28 0.25 2.48
CA GLN A 123 17.66 1.43 3.26
C GLN A 123 16.74 2.63 2.98
N ALA A 124 16.41 2.88 1.71
CA ALA A 124 15.50 3.95 1.33
C ALA A 124 14.07 3.71 1.85
N LEU A 125 13.59 2.46 1.81
CA LEU A 125 12.29 2.08 2.38
C LEU A 125 12.23 2.27 3.89
N LYS A 126 13.28 1.87 4.61
CA LYS A 126 13.38 2.09 6.05
C LYS A 126 13.38 3.59 6.38
N SER A 127 14.14 4.39 5.64
CA SER A 127 14.16 5.85 5.77
C SER A 127 12.82 6.50 5.42
N ALA A 128 12.04 5.90 4.53
CA ALA A 128 10.69 6.33 4.18
C ALA A 128 9.63 5.96 5.24
N GLY A 129 9.99 5.22 6.30
CA GLY A 129 9.08 4.85 7.39
C GLY A 129 8.51 3.44 7.31
N LEU A 130 9.02 2.58 6.40
CA LEU A 130 8.68 1.15 6.42
C LEU A 130 9.19 0.50 7.71
N LYS A 131 8.30 -0.18 8.45
CA LYS A 131 8.63 -0.78 9.76
C LYS A 131 8.92 -2.28 9.66
N ARG A 132 8.22 -3.01 8.79
CA ARG A 132 8.31 -4.47 8.70
C ARG A 132 8.35 -4.98 7.27
N LEU A 133 9.00 -6.11 7.08
CA LEU A 133 9.05 -6.85 5.81
C LEU A 133 8.57 -8.29 6.04
N ASN A 134 7.78 -8.78 5.10
CA ASN A 134 7.48 -10.20 4.95
C ASN A 134 8.11 -10.65 3.62
N VAL A 135 9.10 -11.53 3.69
CA VAL A 135 9.77 -12.07 2.50
C VAL A 135 9.15 -13.41 2.15
N SER A 136 8.58 -13.51 0.94
CA SER A 136 8.08 -14.77 0.39
C SER A 136 9.25 -15.57 -0.17
N LEU A 137 9.47 -16.76 0.39
CA LEU A 137 10.50 -17.69 -0.03
C LEU A 137 9.91 -19.10 -0.04
N ASP A 138 9.56 -19.57 -1.22
CA ASP A 138 9.10 -20.94 -1.42
C ASP A 138 10.21 -21.73 -2.13
N THR A 139 10.70 -22.78 -1.47
CA THR A 139 11.73 -23.70 -1.95
C THR A 139 11.13 -25.07 -2.22
#